data_AF-A0AAV9G8G1-F1
#
_entry.id   AF-A0AAV9G8G1-F1
#
_cell.length_a   1.000
_cell.length_b   1.000
_cell.length_c   1.000
_cell.angle_alpha   90.00
_cell.angle_beta   90.00
_cell.angle_gamma   90.00
#
_symmetry.space_group_name_H-M   'P 1'
#
loop_
_entity.id
_entity.type
_entity.pdbx_description
1 polymer ?
#
loop_
_entity_poly.entity_id
_entity_poly.type
_entity_poly.pdbx_seq_one_letter_code
_entity_poly.pdbx_strand_id
1 'polypeptide(L)'
;MSFGQRYQAAAKAKGAIVTTARSHTLAVPPSTFMDCAVCAESKATFMFPSAAITKDCLHQPSTCLECITTSIRTDFKSKMWSDIKCTECSSLLAYGDVERFADPRTFEAYSSLSLRASLSNSPNFIWCVHGCGDGQVHEDGADQPMVTCKSCDQRACFRHKVKWHEDMTCDEYDAFLKNPHDYRSWWGRISASMAARRKQEEEDRAYAQKLTSEGAERERARKRREQEKREQQEKKARLELMKMVAIKKQKEEEASAATVKKTTKPCPGCKAPIERTDGCYYMTCSRCACEFCYGCLANYRENPDSRHREDCPSYRSDEERDSAYGDDDDELD
;
A
#
# COMPACT_ATOMS: atom_id res chain seq x y z
N MET A 1 59.33 -7.76 29.76
CA MET A 1 59.26 -9.07 30.43
C MET A 1 59.22 -10.13 29.33
N SER A 2 60.38 -10.45 28.73
CA SER A 2 61.18 -11.68 28.96
C SER A 2 60.37 -12.97 28.75
N PHE A 3 60.50 -13.63 27.58
CA PHE A 3 61.21 -14.91 27.34
C PHE A 3 60.66 -16.07 28.21
N GLY A 4 60.38 -17.28 27.73
CA GLY A 4 60.73 -17.96 26.49
C GLY A 4 60.39 -19.46 26.60
N GLN A 5 60.43 -20.09 25.44
CA GLN A 5 60.44 -21.50 25.06
C GLN A 5 60.74 -22.60 26.10
N ARG A 6 60.03 -23.73 25.89
CA ARG A 6 60.48 -25.14 25.86
C ARG A 6 61.48 -25.63 26.92
N TYR A 7 61.11 -26.72 27.60
CA TYR A 7 62.05 -27.80 27.91
C TYR A 7 61.38 -29.18 27.78
N GLN A 8 62.01 -30.06 26.98
CA GLN A 8 61.94 -31.51 27.15
C GLN A 8 63.08 -31.93 28.10
N ALA A 9 62.85 -32.94 28.95
CA ALA A 9 63.82 -34.02 29.22
C ALA A 9 63.20 -35.08 30.13
N ALA A 10 63.39 -36.35 29.75
CA ALA A 10 63.02 -37.54 30.51
C ALA A 10 64.12 -37.91 31.53
N ALA A 11 63.73 -38.47 32.69
CA ALA A 11 64.63 -39.23 33.56
C ALA A 11 63.90 -40.31 34.40
N LYS A 12 64.05 -41.55 33.93
CA LYS A 12 64.34 -42.82 34.64
C LYS A 12 63.54 -43.25 35.89
N ALA A 13 63.02 -44.48 35.76
CA ALA A 13 62.28 -45.32 36.69
C ALA A 13 62.96 -45.66 38.03
N LYS A 14 62.15 -46.01 39.04
CA LYS A 14 62.40 -47.05 40.07
C LYS A 14 61.10 -47.41 40.81
N GLY A 15 60.79 -48.71 40.91
CA GLY A 15 59.87 -49.25 41.91
C GLY A 15 58.62 -49.94 41.36
N ALA A 16 58.76 -51.16 40.83
CA ALA A 16 57.63 -52.07 40.64
C ALA A 16 57.32 -52.75 41.99
N ILE A 17 56.15 -52.47 42.55
CA ILE A 17 55.60 -53.24 43.67
C ILE A 17 54.57 -54.18 43.04
N VAL A 18 54.96 -55.44 42.85
CA VAL A 18 54.07 -56.51 42.44
C VAL A 18 53.28 -56.96 43.66
N THR A 19 52.08 -56.42 43.86
CA THR A 19 51.09 -57.03 44.75
C THR A 19 50.33 -58.08 43.96
N THR A 20 50.70 -59.34 44.13
CA THR A 20 49.94 -60.52 43.70
C THR A 20 48.66 -60.62 44.50
N ALA A 21 47.63 -59.85 44.10
CA ALA A 21 46.27 -60.14 44.51
C ALA A 21 45.86 -61.45 43.82
N ARG A 22 45.74 -62.53 44.60
CA ARG A 22 45.12 -63.78 44.16
C ARG A 22 43.73 -63.45 43.68
N SER A 23 43.53 -63.46 42.36
CA SER A 23 42.22 -63.49 41.74
C SER A 23 41.51 -64.74 42.25
N HIS A 24 40.60 -64.56 43.20
CA HIS A 24 39.59 -65.56 43.51
C HIS A 24 38.76 -65.73 42.24
N THR A 25 39.07 -66.77 41.48
CA THR A 25 38.19 -67.32 40.46
C THR A 25 36.87 -67.66 41.14
N LEU A 26 35.87 -66.80 41.01
CA LEU A 26 34.49 -67.20 41.16
C LEU A 26 34.24 -68.24 40.08
N ALA A 27 33.95 -69.47 40.50
CA ALA A 27 33.57 -70.55 39.61
C ALA A 27 32.32 -70.10 38.82
N VAL A 28 32.52 -69.80 37.54
CA VAL A 28 31.42 -69.60 36.58
C VAL A 28 30.69 -70.94 36.48
N PRO A 29 29.37 -71.01 36.73
CA PRO A 29 28.63 -72.26 36.51
C PRO A 29 28.84 -72.70 35.05
N PRO A 30 28.83 -74.01 34.74
CA PRO A 30 29.04 -74.47 33.37
C PRO A 30 28.01 -73.75 32.49
N SER A 31 28.49 -72.86 31.62
CA SER A 31 27.64 -72.22 30.63
C SER A 31 27.12 -73.34 29.76
N THR A 32 25.86 -73.70 29.93
CA THR A 32 25.18 -74.61 29.00
C THR A 32 25.17 -73.94 27.64
N PHE A 33 25.71 -74.62 26.64
CA PHE A 33 25.70 -74.17 25.25
C PHE A 33 24.60 -74.94 24.51
N MET A 34 23.92 -74.27 23.59
CA MET A 34 22.89 -74.81 22.73
C MET A 34 23.17 -74.35 21.30
N ASP A 35 22.88 -75.22 20.33
CA ASP A 35 23.02 -74.91 18.91
C ASP A 35 21.78 -74.20 18.40
N CYS A 36 21.98 -73.08 17.69
CA CYS A 36 20.89 -72.34 17.10
C CYS A 36 20.33 -73.06 15.86
N ALA A 37 19.01 -73.28 15.82
CA ALA A 37 18.33 -73.92 14.69
C ALA A 37 18.44 -73.14 13.35
N VAL A 38 18.78 -71.85 13.40
CA VAL A 38 18.84 -70.97 12.21
C VAL A 38 20.27 -70.75 11.72
N CYS A 39 21.22 -70.41 12.61
CA CYS A 39 22.61 -70.16 12.21
C CYS A 39 23.57 -71.34 12.44
N ALA A 40 23.12 -72.41 13.08
CA ALA A 40 23.92 -73.59 13.44
C ALA A 40 25.17 -73.29 14.31
N GLU A 41 25.20 -72.13 14.98
CA GLU A 41 26.26 -71.76 15.91
C GLU A 41 25.92 -72.18 17.34
N SER A 42 26.90 -72.72 18.06
CA SER A 42 26.80 -73.03 19.49
C SER A 42 26.90 -71.75 20.33
N LYS A 43 25.83 -71.38 21.01
CA LYS A 43 25.74 -70.18 21.84
C LYS A 43 25.34 -70.52 23.27
N ALA A 44 25.71 -69.68 24.22
CA ALA A 44 25.35 -69.89 25.62
C ALA A 44 23.83 -69.73 25.81
N THR A 45 23.22 -70.47 26.74
CA THR A 45 21.75 -70.51 26.92
C THR A 45 21.11 -69.14 27.17
N PHE A 46 21.84 -68.16 27.73
CA PHE A 46 21.32 -66.79 27.94
C PHE A 46 21.16 -65.98 26.64
N MET A 47 21.75 -66.43 25.53
CA MET A 47 21.58 -65.86 24.19
C MET A 47 20.33 -66.38 23.48
N PHE A 48 19.53 -67.18 24.16
CA PHE A 48 18.24 -67.68 23.71
C PHE A 48 17.12 -67.07 24.57
N PRO A 49 15.91 -66.90 24.02
CA PRO A 49 14.76 -66.52 24.82
C PRO A 49 14.55 -67.48 26.00
N SER A 50 14.35 -66.95 27.20
CA SER A 50 14.05 -67.76 28.40
C SER A 50 12.61 -68.28 28.43
N ALA A 51 11.77 -67.81 27.51
CA ALA A 51 10.37 -68.19 27.35
C ALA A 51 10.02 -68.24 25.85
N ALA A 52 8.82 -68.73 25.54
CA ALA A 52 8.28 -68.73 24.20
C ALA A 52 8.32 -67.34 23.55
N ILE A 53 8.54 -67.27 22.23
CA ILE A 53 8.74 -66.03 21.47
C ILE A 53 7.45 -65.18 21.42
N THR A 54 6.30 -65.82 21.22
CA THR A 54 4.96 -65.25 21.40
C THR A 54 4.16 -66.16 22.33
N LYS A 55 3.07 -65.65 22.90
CA LYS A 55 2.15 -66.43 23.75
C LYS A 55 1.52 -67.61 23.00
N ASP A 56 1.43 -67.52 21.67
CA ASP A 56 0.85 -68.55 20.80
C ASP A 56 1.84 -69.68 20.45
N CYS A 57 3.12 -69.54 20.82
CA CYS A 57 4.14 -70.55 20.59
C CYS A 57 4.01 -71.71 21.59
N LEU A 58 3.69 -72.91 21.10
CA LEU A 58 3.68 -74.16 21.88
C LEU A 58 5.00 -74.95 21.81
N HIS A 59 6.10 -74.26 21.53
CA HIS A 59 7.44 -74.87 21.39
C HIS A 59 8.45 -74.19 22.31
N GLN A 60 9.53 -74.91 22.62
CA GLN A 60 10.68 -74.34 23.32
C GLN A 60 11.59 -73.61 22.32
N PRO A 61 12.13 -72.43 22.68
CA PRO A 61 12.96 -71.65 21.78
C PRO A 61 14.29 -72.35 21.50
N SER A 62 14.57 -72.60 20.24
CA SER A 62 15.82 -73.18 19.72
C SER A 62 16.62 -72.20 18.84
N THR A 63 16.11 -70.98 18.69
CA THR A 63 16.70 -69.90 17.90
C THR A 63 17.33 -68.84 18.80
N CYS A 64 18.57 -68.46 18.51
CA CYS A 64 19.24 -67.39 19.27
C CYS A 64 18.61 -66.01 19.01
N LEU A 65 18.77 -65.08 19.96
CA LEU A 65 18.19 -63.73 19.91
C LEU A 65 18.58 -62.97 18.63
N GLU A 66 19.83 -63.07 18.17
CA GLU A 66 20.30 -62.39 16.96
C GLU A 66 19.58 -62.87 15.70
N CYS A 67 19.28 -64.17 15.62
CA CYS A 67 18.53 -64.75 14.51
C CYS A 67 17.06 -64.32 14.55
N ILE A 68 16.47 -64.21 15.74
CA ILE A 68 15.09 -63.69 15.91
C ILE A 68 15.04 -62.22 15.46
N THR A 69 15.95 -61.38 15.94
CA THR A 69 16.04 -59.96 15.52
C THR A 69 16.22 -59.85 14.01
N THR A 70 17.11 -60.66 13.42
CA THR A 70 17.35 -60.67 11.98
C THR A 70 16.14 -61.13 11.19
N SER A 71 15.39 -62.12 11.69
CA SER A 71 14.15 -62.57 11.07
C SER A 71 13.09 -61.47 11.09
N ILE A 72 12.87 -60.84 12.25
CA ILE A 72 11.90 -59.73 12.38
C ILE A 72 12.26 -58.61 11.41
N ARG A 73 13.53 -58.22 11.33
CA ARG A 73 14.01 -57.20 10.38
C ARG A 73 13.82 -57.60 8.93
N THR A 74 13.98 -58.89 8.60
CA THR A 74 13.81 -59.40 7.24
C THR A 74 12.34 -59.44 6.84
N ASP A 75 11.47 -59.93 7.73
CA ASP A 75 10.02 -59.93 7.55
C ASP A 75 9.48 -58.49 7.42
N PHE A 76 9.93 -57.57 8.28
CA PHE A 76 9.53 -56.15 8.20
C PHE A 76 9.89 -55.48 6.86
N LYS A 77 11.00 -55.88 6.24
CA LYS A 77 11.44 -55.34 4.94
C LYS A 77 10.78 -56.00 3.74
N SER A 78 10.46 -57.29 3.83
CA SER A 78 10.01 -58.10 2.70
C SER A 78 8.50 -58.32 2.66
N LYS A 79 7.82 -58.23 3.81
CA LYS A 79 6.39 -58.47 3.97
C LYS A 79 5.68 -57.22 4.47
N MET A 80 4.36 -57.34 4.65
CA MET A 80 3.57 -56.32 5.34
C MET A 80 4.03 -56.19 6.79
N TRP A 81 4.07 -54.96 7.31
CA TRP A 81 4.47 -54.67 8.69
C TRP A 81 3.64 -55.41 9.76
N SER A 82 2.43 -55.83 9.42
CA SER A 82 1.51 -56.58 10.29
C SER A 82 1.64 -58.11 10.20
N ASP A 83 2.48 -58.65 9.31
CA ASP A 83 2.65 -60.09 9.07
C ASP A 83 4.02 -60.61 9.53
N ILE A 84 4.45 -60.19 10.73
CA ILE A 84 5.72 -60.62 11.33
C ILE A 84 5.47 -61.94 12.08
N LYS A 85 6.24 -62.97 11.72
CA LYS A 85 6.01 -64.35 12.19
C LYS A 85 7.20 -64.92 12.94
N CYS A 86 6.91 -65.88 13.81
CA CYS A 86 7.91 -66.64 14.54
C CYS A 86 8.75 -67.50 13.57
N THR A 87 10.06 -67.53 13.78
CA THR A 87 11.03 -68.29 12.97
C THR A 87 10.83 -69.80 13.01
N GLU A 88 10.21 -70.31 14.08
CA GLU A 88 10.13 -71.75 14.33
C GLU A 88 8.74 -72.32 14.00
N CYS A 89 7.66 -71.59 14.31
CA CYS A 89 6.29 -72.09 14.16
C CYS A 89 5.40 -71.20 13.27
N SER A 90 5.92 -70.10 12.72
CA SER A 90 5.17 -69.14 11.90
C SER A 90 3.97 -68.47 12.57
N SER A 91 3.82 -68.57 13.90
CA SER A 91 2.80 -67.82 14.66
C SER A 91 3.07 -66.31 14.60
N LEU A 92 2.02 -65.50 14.55
CA LEU A 92 2.13 -64.04 14.48
C LEU A 92 2.69 -63.47 15.80
N LEU A 93 3.61 -62.52 15.69
CA LEU A 93 4.15 -61.81 16.85
C LEU A 93 3.19 -60.69 17.27
N ALA A 94 2.91 -60.59 18.58
CA ALA A 94 2.19 -59.46 19.12
C ALA A 94 3.10 -58.22 19.22
N TYR A 95 2.50 -57.05 19.41
CA TYR A 95 3.24 -55.77 19.54
C TYR A 95 4.37 -55.85 20.58
N GLY A 96 4.08 -56.40 21.76
CA GLY A 96 5.07 -56.53 22.84
C GLY A 96 6.19 -57.54 22.54
N ASP A 97 5.94 -58.52 21.66
CA ASP A 97 6.98 -59.46 21.25
C ASP A 97 7.94 -58.79 20.26
N VAL A 98 7.41 -57.97 19.35
CA VAL A 98 8.24 -57.16 18.43
C VAL A 98 9.04 -56.12 19.21
N GLU A 99 8.46 -55.45 20.22
CA GLU A 99 9.17 -54.52 21.11
C GLU A 99 10.36 -55.18 21.82
N ARG A 100 10.19 -56.43 22.26
CA ARG A 100 11.19 -57.14 23.03
C ARG A 100 12.35 -57.67 22.20
N PHE A 101 12.10 -58.10 20.96
CA PHE A 101 13.08 -58.85 20.15
C PHE A 101 13.58 -58.11 18.90
N ALA A 102 12.91 -57.04 18.46
CA ALA A 102 13.36 -56.25 17.31
C ALA A 102 14.55 -55.34 17.66
N ASP A 103 15.32 -54.95 16.64
CA ASP A 103 16.32 -53.90 16.81
C ASP A 103 15.65 -52.53 16.96
N PRO A 104 16.31 -51.55 17.61
CA PRO A 104 15.68 -50.25 17.92
C PRO A 104 15.15 -49.53 16.68
N ARG A 105 15.82 -49.64 15.54
CA ARG A 105 15.40 -48.96 14.30
C ARG A 105 14.17 -49.62 13.69
N THR A 106 14.14 -50.95 13.66
CA THR A 106 12.97 -51.70 13.18
C THR A 106 11.77 -51.50 14.10
N PHE A 107 11.97 -51.48 15.42
CA PHE A 107 10.87 -51.23 16.36
C PHE A 107 10.31 -49.82 16.25
N GLU A 108 11.14 -48.79 16.12
CA GLU A 108 10.68 -47.41 15.92
C GLU A 108 9.82 -47.29 14.65
N ALA A 109 10.28 -47.89 13.54
CA ALA A 109 9.49 -47.93 12.31
C ALA A 109 8.18 -48.72 12.47
N TYR A 110 8.23 -49.88 13.11
CA TYR A 110 7.05 -50.71 13.40
C TYR A 110 6.03 -49.99 14.29
N SER A 111 6.47 -49.36 15.38
CA SER A 111 5.60 -48.62 16.31
C SER A 111 4.93 -47.44 15.62
N SER A 112 5.65 -46.70 14.77
CA SER A 112 5.08 -45.59 13.99
C SER A 112 4.01 -46.07 13.01
N LEU A 113 4.21 -47.23 12.36
CA LEU A 113 3.25 -47.82 11.43
C LEU A 113 2.03 -48.41 12.16
N SER A 114 2.24 -49.02 13.32
CA SER A 114 1.17 -49.54 14.18
C SER A 114 0.28 -48.41 14.71
N LEU A 115 0.87 -47.31 15.17
CA LEU A 115 0.16 -46.09 15.55
C LEU A 115 -0.59 -45.50 14.35
N ARG A 116 0.08 -45.44 13.19
CA ARG A 116 -0.53 -44.98 11.93
C ARG A 116 -1.76 -45.76 11.56
N ALA A 117 -1.70 -47.08 11.63
CA ALA A 117 -2.83 -47.96 11.33
C ALA A 117 -3.96 -47.80 12.35
N SER A 118 -3.63 -47.70 13.63
CA SER A 118 -4.61 -47.54 14.72
C SER A 118 -5.39 -46.23 14.60
N LEU A 119 -4.71 -45.12 14.33
CA LEU A 119 -5.35 -43.81 14.16
C LEU A 119 -6.13 -43.69 12.85
N SER A 120 -5.64 -44.32 11.78
CA SER A 120 -6.33 -44.33 10.47
C SER A 120 -7.67 -45.08 10.49
N ASN A 121 -7.94 -45.88 11.52
CA ASN A 121 -9.22 -46.56 11.69
C ASN A 121 -10.35 -45.61 12.13
N SER A 122 -10.02 -44.41 12.62
CA SER A 122 -11.03 -43.42 12.97
C SER A 122 -11.53 -42.68 11.71
N PRO A 123 -12.85 -42.46 11.58
CA PRO A 123 -13.46 -42.01 10.32
C PRO A 123 -13.05 -40.60 9.90
N ASN A 124 -12.71 -39.75 10.86
CA ASN A 124 -12.38 -38.34 10.66
C ASN A 124 -10.87 -38.05 10.69
N PHE A 125 -10.01 -39.06 10.70
CA PHE A 125 -8.57 -38.86 10.85
C PHE A 125 -7.83 -38.92 9.52
N ILE A 126 -6.90 -37.98 9.33
CA ILE A 126 -6.06 -37.88 8.14
C ILE A 126 -4.59 -37.65 8.50
N TRP A 127 -3.73 -38.44 7.85
CA TRP A 127 -2.28 -38.24 7.88
C TRP A 127 -1.85 -37.18 6.87
N CYS A 128 -0.88 -36.36 7.25
CA CYS A 128 -0.24 -35.38 6.38
C CYS A 128 0.33 -36.03 5.11
N VAL A 129 -0.27 -35.74 3.95
CA VAL A 129 0.15 -36.26 2.63
C VAL A 129 1.53 -35.75 2.22
N HIS A 130 1.96 -34.62 2.77
CA HIS A 130 3.23 -33.98 2.45
C HIS A 130 4.44 -34.56 3.18
N GLY A 131 4.26 -35.64 3.95
CA GLY A 131 5.36 -36.35 4.60
C GLY A 131 5.88 -35.70 5.88
N CYS A 132 5.13 -34.75 6.45
CA CYS A 132 5.49 -34.10 7.70
C CYS A 132 5.33 -35.00 8.94
N GLY A 133 4.73 -36.19 8.78
CA GLY A 133 4.59 -37.18 9.85
C GLY A 133 3.47 -36.90 10.85
N ASP A 134 2.86 -35.72 10.81
CA ASP A 134 1.77 -35.33 11.69
C ASP A 134 0.40 -35.84 11.19
N GLY A 135 -0.52 -36.06 12.12
CA GLY A 135 -1.86 -36.57 11.82
C GLY A 135 -2.91 -35.85 12.66
N GLN A 136 -4.05 -35.55 12.03
CA GLN A 136 -5.08 -34.71 12.65
C GLN A 136 -6.49 -35.24 12.39
N VAL A 137 -7.39 -34.92 13.31
CA VAL A 137 -8.83 -35.12 13.12
C VAL A 137 -9.40 -33.92 12.37
N HIS A 138 -10.17 -34.20 11.32
CA HIS A 138 -10.93 -33.23 10.53
C HIS A 138 -12.40 -33.34 10.91
N GLU A 139 -12.87 -32.40 11.74
CA GLU A 139 -14.23 -32.45 12.32
C GLU A 139 -15.33 -32.32 11.26
N ASP A 140 -15.07 -31.57 10.18
CA ASP A 140 -16.01 -31.32 9.09
C ASP A 140 -16.15 -32.51 8.10
N GLY A 141 -15.37 -33.58 8.29
CA GLY A 141 -15.52 -34.83 7.55
C GLY A 141 -15.43 -34.70 6.03
N ALA A 142 -16.22 -35.49 5.30
CA ALA A 142 -16.22 -35.52 3.84
C ALA A 142 -16.97 -34.34 3.19
N ASP A 143 -17.78 -33.60 3.95
CA ASP A 143 -18.55 -32.46 3.45
C ASP A 143 -17.65 -31.26 3.12
N GLN A 144 -16.55 -31.11 3.87
CA GLN A 144 -15.48 -30.17 3.55
C GLN A 144 -14.20 -30.94 3.20
N PRO A 145 -13.96 -31.24 1.91
CA PRO A 145 -12.82 -32.07 1.51
C PRO A 145 -11.47 -31.37 1.64
N MET A 146 -11.42 -30.07 1.93
CA MET A 146 -10.17 -29.33 2.06
C MET A 146 -9.66 -29.40 3.49
N VAL A 147 -8.50 -30.04 3.68
CA VAL A 147 -7.84 -30.13 4.98
C VAL A 147 -6.50 -29.40 4.93
N THR A 148 -6.27 -28.52 5.89
CA THR A 148 -4.98 -27.85 6.07
C THR A 148 -4.24 -28.52 7.22
N CYS A 149 -3.03 -29.00 6.95
CA CYS A 149 -2.21 -29.62 7.98
C CYS A 149 -1.76 -28.59 9.03
N LYS A 150 -2.01 -28.82 10.32
CA LYS A 150 -1.63 -27.91 11.41
C LYS A 150 -0.12 -27.77 11.64
N SER A 151 0.68 -28.72 11.14
CA SER A 151 2.14 -28.73 11.32
C SER A 151 2.92 -28.11 10.16
N CYS A 152 2.41 -28.19 8.92
CA CYS A 152 3.14 -27.74 7.72
C CYS A 152 2.35 -26.81 6.80
N ASP A 153 1.12 -26.46 7.19
CA ASP A 153 0.17 -25.59 6.46
C ASP A 153 -0.15 -26.02 5.03
N GLN A 154 0.25 -27.22 4.62
CA GLN A 154 -0.05 -27.76 3.31
C GLN A 154 -1.48 -28.29 3.24
N ARG A 155 -2.12 -28.04 2.09
CA ARG A 155 -3.50 -28.46 1.82
C ARG A 155 -3.55 -29.85 1.21
N ALA A 156 -4.48 -30.67 1.68
CA ALA A 156 -4.75 -32.01 1.18
C ALA A 156 -6.26 -32.22 0.99
N CYS A 157 -6.61 -33.15 0.09
CA CYS A 157 -7.99 -33.58 -0.09
C CYS A 157 -8.33 -34.72 0.90
N PHE A 158 -9.35 -34.54 1.74
CA PHE A 158 -9.80 -35.52 2.73
C PHE A 158 -10.31 -36.81 2.09
N ARG A 159 -11.11 -36.67 1.03
CA ARG A 159 -11.75 -37.79 0.31
C ARG A 159 -10.73 -38.66 -0.43
N HIS A 160 -9.76 -38.03 -1.09
CA HIS A 160 -8.78 -38.74 -1.92
C HIS A 160 -7.43 -39.01 -1.24
N LYS A 161 -7.15 -38.36 -0.10
CA LYS A 161 -5.87 -38.45 0.62
C LYS A 161 -4.66 -38.12 -0.26
N VAL A 162 -4.83 -37.16 -1.17
CA VAL A 162 -3.79 -36.62 -2.06
C VAL A 162 -3.57 -35.12 -1.80
N LYS A 163 -2.54 -34.55 -2.43
CA LYS A 163 -2.34 -33.09 -2.45
C LYS A 163 -3.59 -32.40 -2.96
N TRP A 164 -3.92 -31.25 -2.38
CA TRP A 164 -5.11 -30.50 -2.75
C TRP A 164 -5.11 -30.14 -4.25
N HIS A 165 -6.24 -30.38 -4.90
CA HIS A 165 -6.46 -30.06 -6.31
C HIS A 165 -7.22 -28.73 -6.39
N GLU A 166 -6.49 -27.62 -6.63
CA GLU A 166 -6.99 -26.25 -6.43
C GLU A 166 -8.17 -25.85 -7.31
N ASP A 167 -8.27 -26.41 -8.51
CA ASP A 167 -9.24 -25.98 -9.54
C ASP A 167 -10.29 -27.04 -9.90
N MET A 168 -10.43 -28.09 -9.09
CA MET A 168 -11.41 -29.14 -9.36
C MET A 168 -12.07 -29.62 -8.08
N THR A 169 -13.34 -29.99 -8.22
CA THR A 169 -14.11 -30.67 -7.17
C THR A 169 -13.65 -32.12 -7.02
N CYS A 170 -14.07 -32.78 -5.94
CA CYS A 170 -13.69 -34.17 -5.74
C CYS A 170 -14.25 -35.09 -6.85
N ASP A 171 -15.49 -34.86 -7.29
CA ASP A 171 -16.10 -35.70 -8.33
C ASP A 171 -15.44 -35.49 -9.70
N GLU A 172 -14.94 -34.28 -9.99
CA GLU A 172 -14.14 -34.00 -11.18
C GLU A 172 -12.76 -34.68 -11.12
N TYR A 173 -12.14 -34.73 -9.93
CA TYR A 173 -10.90 -35.47 -9.71
C TYR A 173 -11.08 -36.99 -9.86
N ASP A 174 -12.21 -37.54 -9.40
CA ASP A 174 -12.58 -38.96 -9.62
C ASP A 174 -12.80 -39.27 -11.11
N ALA A 175 -13.44 -38.36 -11.85
CA ALA A 175 -13.61 -38.48 -13.30
C ALA A 175 -12.26 -38.41 -14.04
N PHE A 176 -11.32 -37.58 -13.56
CA PHE A 176 -9.95 -37.51 -14.07
C PHE A 176 -9.21 -38.84 -13.93
N LEU A 177 -9.29 -39.50 -12.77
CA LEU A 177 -8.66 -40.81 -12.57
C LEU A 177 -9.25 -41.90 -13.47
N LYS A 178 -10.54 -41.79 -13.82
CA LYS A 178 -11.23 -42.78 -14.67
C LYS A 178 -10.90 -42.64 -16.16
N ASN A 179 -10.59 -41.45 -16.66
CA ASN A 179 -10.36 -41.26 -18.11
C ASN A 179 -9.23 -40.26 -18.43
N PRO A 180 -7.96 -40.69 -18.37
CA PRO A 180 -6.79 -39.80 -18.48
C PRO A 180 -6.61 -39.11 -19.85
N HIS A 181 -7.22 -39.64 -20.92
CA HIS A 181 -6.95 -39.21 -22.30
C HIS A 181 -7.88 -38.07 -22.80
N ASP A 182 -9.00 -37.81 -22.12
CA ASP A 182 -9.95 -36.74 -22.49
C ASP A 182 -9.51 -35.35 -21.98
N TYR A 183 -8.52 -35.29 -21.09
CA TYR A 183 -8.17 -34.09 -20.33
C TYR A 183 -7.50 -32.97 -21.14
N ARG A 184 -6.75 -33.30 -22.21
CA ARG A 184 -6.16 -32.28 -23.12
C ARG A 184 -7.25 -31.53 -23.90
N SER A 185 -8.42 -32.14 -24.09
CA SER A 185 -9.58 -31.52 -24.73
C SER A 185 -10.33 -30.59 -23.77
N TRP A 186 -10.41 -30.94 -22.48
CA TRP A 186 -11.10 -30.16 -21.45
C TRP A 186 -10.32 -28.91 -21.06
N TRP A 187 -8.99 -28.99 -20.83
CA TRP A 187 -8.15 -27.79 -20.68
C TRP A 187 -8.13 -26.92 -21.93
N GLY A 188 -8.22 -27.52 -23.12
CA GLY A 188 -8.38 -26.77 -24.37
C GLY A 188 -9.67 -25.95 -24.39
N ARG A 189 -10.79 -26.55 -23.98
CA ARG A 189 -12.10 -25.88 -23.89
C ARG A 189 -12.12 -24.80 -22.79
N ILE A 190 -11.58 -25.09 -21.62
CA ILE A 190 -11.48 -24.13 -20.51
C ILE A 190 -10.55 -22.96 -20.88
N SER A 191 -9.37 -23.23 -21.45
CA SER A 191 -8.44 -22.19 -21.89
C SER A 191 -9.03 -21.33 -22.99
N ALA A 192 -9.75 -21.93 -23.94
CA ALA A 192 -10.49 -21.20 -24.98
C ALA A 192 -11.63 -20.35 -24.39
N SER A 193 -12.38 -20.87 -23.42
CA SER A 193 -13.44 -20.14 -22.72
C SER A 193 -12.87 -18.96 -21.91
N MET A 194 -11.73 -19.15 -21.23
CA MET A 194 -11.05 -18.08 -20.50
C MET A 194 -10.46 -17.03 -21.45
N ALA A 195 -9.88 -17.44 -22.58
CA ALA A 195 -9.36 -16.53 -23.59
C ALA A 195 -10.50 -15.72 -24.25
N ALA A 196 -11.63 -16.36 -24.55
CA ALA A 196 -12.82 -15.70 -25.06
C ALA A 196 -13.36 -14.66 -24.05
N ARG A 197 -13.44 -15.02 -22.76
CA ARG A 197 -13.86 -14.10 -21.70
C ARG A 197 -12.91 -12.90 -21.55
N ARG A 198 -11.58 -13.12 -21.57
CA ARG A 198 -10.59 -12.05 -21.52
C ARG A 198 -10.71 -11.10 -22.71
N LYS A 199 -10.91 -11.65 -23.91
CA LYS A 199 -11.12 -10.84 -25.13
C LYS A 199 -12.39 -9.99 -25.01
N GLN A 200 -13.48 -10.56 -24.52
CA GLN A 200 -14.73 -9.82 -24.30
C GLN A 200 -14.54 -8.71 -23.25
N GLU A 201 -13.86 -8.99 -22.15
CA GLU A 201 -13.55 -7.97 -21.12
C GLU A 201 -12.66 -6.83 -21.66
N GLU A 202 -11.71 -7.13 -22.54
CA GLU A 202 -10.87 -6.12 -23.22
C GLU A 202 -11.69 -5.27 -24.19
N GLU A 203 -12.59 -5.88 -24.96
CA GLU A 203 -13.51 -5.18 -25.87
C GLU A 203 -14.48 -4.28 -25.09
N ASP A 204 -15.07 -4.79 -24.01
CA ASP A 204 -15.97 -4.03 -23.13
C ASP A 204 -15.22 -2.86 -22.45
N ARG A 205 -13.97 -3.09 -22.01
CA ARG A 205 -13.11 -2.04 -21.44
C ARG A 205 -12.77 -0.99 -22.48
N ALA A 206 -12.43 -1.38 -23.71
CA ALA A 206 -12.14 -0.44 -24.79
C ALA A 206 -13.39 0.39 -25.16
N TYR A 207 -14.57 -0.23 -25.19
CA TYR A 207 -15.83 0.46 -25.41
C TYR A 207 -16.14 1.46 -24.29
N ALA A 208 -15.99 1.04 -23.02
CA ALA A 208 -16.17 1.93 -21.87
C ALA A 208 -15.20 3.13 -21.90
N GLN A 209 -13.92 2.89 -22.22
CA GLN A 209 -12.94 3.97 -22.39
C GLN A 209 -13.37 4.96 -23.48
N LYS A 210 -13.86 4.47 -24.63
CA LYS A 210 -14.37 5.31 -25.70
C LYS A 210 -15.58 6.16 -25.26
N LEU A 211 -16.52 5.58 -24.51
CA LEU A 211 -17.65 6.34 -23.97
C LEU A 211 -17.18 7.44 -23.00
N THR A 212 -16.20 7.13 -22.15
CA THR A 212 -15.66 8.13 -21.20
C THR A 212 -14.90 9.24 -21.90
N SER A 213 -14.14 8.95 -22.96
CA SER A 213 -13.41 9.97 -23.73
C SER A 213 -14.39 10.87 -24.50
N GLU A 214 -15.38 10.30 -25.19
CA GLU A 214 -16.44 11.05 -25.86
C GLU A 214 -17.23 11.92 -24.87
N GLY A 215 -17.54 11.40 -23.68
CA GLY A 215 -18.18 12.15 -22.60
C GLY A 215 -17.33 13.33 -22.12
N ALA A 216 -16.04 13.10 -21.87
CA ALA A 216 -15.10 14.13 -21.45
C ALA A 216 -14.91 15.22 -22.54
N GLU A 217 -14.89 14.84 -23.82
CA GLU A 217 -14.84 15.79 -24.94
C GLU A 217 -16.09 16.66 -25.02
N ARG A 218 -17.28 16.07 -24.88
CA ARG A 218 -18.55 16.81 -24.82
C ARG A 218 -18.57 17.79 -23.65
N GLU A 219 -18.09 17.37 -22.48
CA GLU A 219 -18.02 18.24 -21.31
C GLU A 219 -17.02 19.40 -21.52
N ARG A 220 -15.84 19.12 -22.07
CA ARG A 220 -14.85 20.15 -22.42
C ARG A 220 -15.42 21.15 -23.44
N ALA A 221 -16.14 20.67 -24.44
CA ALA A 221 -16.83 21.53 -25.41
C ALA A 221 -17.91 22.41 -24.76
N ARG A 222 -18.69 21.86 -23.81
CA ARG A 222 -19.67 22.63 -23.02
C ARG A 222 -19.00 23.73 -22.21
N LYS A 223 -17.92 23.39 -21.47
CA LYS A 223 -17.16 24.36 -20.66
C LYS A 223 -16.56 25.48 -21.53
N ARG A 224 -16.00 25.15 -22.71
CA ARG A 224 -15.52 26.15 -23.67
C ARG A 224 -16.62 27.12 -24.11
N ARG A 225 -17.78 26.60 -24.53
CA ARG A 225 -18.93 27.44 -24.92
C ARG A 225 -19.44 28.32 -23.78
N GLU A 226 -19.42 27.83 -22.55
CA GLU A 226 -19.81 28.62 -21.38
C GLU A 226 -18.80 29.72 -21.08
N GLN A 227 -17.49 29.42 -21.14
CA GLN A 227 -16.43 30.40 -20.97
C GLN A 227 -16.50 31.48 -22.04
N GLU A 228 -16.65 31.13 -23.32
CA GLU A 228 -16.82 32.08 -24.42
C GLU A 228 -18.01 33.02 -24.18
N LYS A 229 -19.14 32.49 -23.71
CA LYS A 229 -20.31 33.30 -23.35
C LYS A 229 -20.01 34.26 -22.19
N ARG A 230 -19.32 33.80 -21.14
CA ARG A 230 -18.91 34.66 -20.01
C ARG A 230 -17.97 35.77 -20.46
N GLU A 231 -16.96 35.45 -21.26
CA GLU A 231 -16.02 36.43 -21.82
C GLU A 231 -16.73 37.45 -22.74
N GLN A 232 -17.69 37.01 -23.56
CA GLN A 232 -18.50 37.92 -24.37
C GLN A 232 -19.36 38.85 -23.51
N GLN A 233 -20.00 38.32 -22.46
CA GLN A 233 -20.79 39.12 -21.52
C GLN A 233 -19.92 40.13 -20.78
N GLU A 234 -18.73 39.73 -20.31
CA GLU A 234 -17.78 40.62 -19.63
C GLU A 234 -17.27 41.72 -20.57
N LYS A 235 -16.87 41.36 -21.80
CA LYS A 235 -16.48 42.35 -22.83
C LYS A 235 -17.61 43.34 -23.11
N LYS A 236 -18.85 42.86 -23.24
CA LYS A 236 -20.02 43.71 -23.45
C LYS A 236 -20.27 44.61 -22.24
N ALA A 237 -20.23 44.09 -21.02
CA ALA A 237 -20.40 44.85 -19.79
C ALA A 237 -19.31 45.93 -19.62
N ARG A 238 -18.04 45.59 -19.93
CA ARG A 238 -16.92 46.53 -19.90
C ARG A 238 -17.09 47.64 -20.94
N LEU A 239 -17.55 47.31 -22.14
CA LEU A 239 -17.83 48.30 -23.17
C LEU A 239 -18.98 49.22 -22.77
N GLU A 240 -20.07 48.68 -22.22
CA GLU A 240 -21.20 49.48 -21.71
C GLU A 240 -20.77 50.37 -20.52
N LEU A 241 -19.93 49.86 -19.63
CA LEU A 241 -19.32 50.63 -18.55
C LEU A 241 -18.47 51.78 -19.09
N MET A 242 -17.62 51.53 -20.09
CA MET A 242 -16.81 52.57 -20.71
C MET A 242 -17.69 53.66 -21.35
N LYS A 243 -18.77 53.28 -22.04
CA LYS A 243 -19.73 54.22 -22.62
C LYS A 243 -20.41 55.08 -21.55
N MET A 244 -20.93 54.48 -20.48
CA MET A 244 -21.60 55.25 -19.42
C MET A 244 -20.65 56.22 -18.72
N VAL A 245 -19.39 55.83 -18.51
CA VAL A 245 -18.36 56.70 -17.92
C VAL A 245 -18.06 57.88 -18.84
N ALA A 246 -17.92 57.64 -20.15
CA ALA A 246 -17.70 58.70 -21.13
C ALA A 246 -18.88 59.68 -21.20
N ILE A 247 -20.11 59.17 -21.21
CA ILE A 247 -21.34 60.01 -21.19
C ILE A 247 -21.41 60.84 -19.92
N LYS A 248 -21.12 60.25 -18.75
CA LYS A 248 -21.11 60.98 -17.47
C LYS A 248 -20.07 62.09 -17.48
N LYS A 249 -18.84 61.79 -17.91
CA LYS A 249 -17.76 62.77 -18.01
C LYS A 249 -18.12 63.92 -18.95
N GLN A 250 -18.70 63.62 -20.11
CA GLN A 250 -19.16 64.65 -21.04
C GLN A 250 -20.22 65.56 -20.41
N LYS A 251 -21.21 65.00 -19.71
CA LYS A 251 -22.23 65.78 -18.99
C LYS A 251 -21.63 66.66 -17.89
N GLU A 252 -20.65 66.14 -17.14
CA GLU A 252 -19.92 66.89 -16.11
C GLU A 252 -19.09 68.02 -16.71
N GLU A 253 -18.40 67.78 -17.83
CA GLU A 253 -17.65 68.79 -18.58
C GLU A 253 -18.56 69.87 -19.17
N GLU A 254 -19.71 69.49 -19.75
CA GLU A 254 -20.71 70.44 -20.24
C GLU A 254 -21.31 71.28 -19.10
N ALA A 255 -21.63 70.65 -17.96
CA ALA A 255 -22.12 71.35 -16.78
C ALA A 255 -21.06 72.28 -16.17
N SER A 256 -19.80 71.84 -16.13
CA SER A 256 -18.65 72.65 -15.70
C SER A 256 -18.43 73.83 -16.65
N ALA A 257 -18.41 73.59 -17.95
CA ALA A 257 -18.28 74.63 -18.97
C ALA A 257 -19.46 75.62 -18.93
N ALA A 258 -20.68 75.16 -18.71
CA ALA A 258 -21.85 76.02 -18.52
C ALA A 258 -21.73 76.86 -17.24
N THR A 259 -21.23 76.28 -16.15
CA THR A 259 -21.02 77.00 -14.87
C THR A 259 -19.94 78.07 -15.04
N VAL A 260 -18.78 77.72 -15.63
CA VAL A 260 -17.69 78.67 -15.92
C VAL A 260 -18.19 79.82 -16.81
N LYS A 261 -18.95 79.53 -17.88
CA LYS A 261 -19.54 80.59 -18.72
C LYS A 261 -20.50 81.50 -17.96
N LYS A 262 -21.19 81.00 -16.93
CA LYS A 262 -22.13 81.79 -16.11
C LYS A 262 -21.43 82.62 -15.04
N THR A 263 -20.35 82.11 -14.43
CA THR A 263 -19.68 82.77 -13.30
C THR A 263 -18.47 83.62 -13.70
N THR A 264 -17.93 83.44 -14.90
CA THR A 264 -16.70 84.12 -15.35
C THR A 264 -16.93 85.08 -16.51
N LYS A 265 -16.08 86.12 -16.61
CA LYS A 265 -16.01 87.04 -17.75
C LYS A 265 -14.65 86.93 -18.46
N PRO A 266 -14.56 87.15 -19.79
CA PRO A 266 -13.28 87.05 -20.52
C PRO A 266 -12.37 88.26 -20.24
N CYS A 267 -11.04 88.07 -20.02
CA CYS A 267 -10.10 89.22 -20.01
C CYS A 267 -10.10 89.89 -21.40
N PRO A 268 -10.11 91.23 -21.45
CA PRO A 268 -10.07 92.00 -22.69
C PRO A 268 -8.81 91.75 -23.54
N GLY A 269 -7.67 91.41 -22.91
CA GLY A 269 -6.41 91.14 -23.62
C GLY A 269 -6.25 89.71 -24.16
N CYS A 270 -6.46 88.68 -23.33
CA CYS A 270 -6.18 87.28 -23.71
C CYS A 270 -7.40 86.36 -23.79
N LYS A 271 -8.60 86.86 -23.48
CA LYS A 271 -9.88 86.12 -23.48
C LYS A 271 -9.95 84.94 -22.50
N ALA A 272 -8.99 84.79 -21.59
CA ALA A 272 -9.08 83.80 -20.54
C ALA A 272 -10.29 84.09 -19.62
N PRO A 273 -11.04 83.07 -19.17
CA PRO A 273 -12.15 83.25 -18.23
C PRO A 273 -11.59 83.64 -16.86
N ILE A 274 -12.11 84.74 -16.30
CA ILE A 274 -11.72 85.26 -14.99
C ILE A 274 -12.96 85.28 -14.10
N GLU A 275 -12.85 84.70 -12.92
CA GLU A 275 -13.88 84.74 -11.86
C GLU A 275 -13.72 86.00 -11.02
N ARG A 276 -14.82 86.58 -10.54
CA ARG A 276 -14.80 87.80 -9.74
C ARG A 276 -14.14 87.56 -8.39
N THR A 277 -13.22 88.43 -7.99
CA THR A 277 -12.77 88.49 -6.58
C THR A 277 -13.70 89.40 -5.80
N ASP A 278 -14.26 88.90 -4.69
CA ASP A 278 -15.17 89.68 -3.85
C ASP A 278 -14.46 90.89 -3.23
N GLY A 279 -15.07 92.07 -3.35
CA GLY A 279 -14.61 93.31 -2.71
C GLY A 279 -13.99 94.38 -3.62
N CYS A 280 -13.63 94.10 -4.87
CA CYS A 280 -13.10 95.12 -5.78
C CYS A 280 -13.44 94.86 -7.25
N TYR A 281 -13.80 95.90 -8.00
CA TYR A 281 -14.02 95.80 -9.46
C TYR A 281 -12.72 95.91 -10.26
N TYR A 282 -11.61 96.31 -9.65
CA TYR A 282 -10.30 96.30 -10.27
C TYR A 282 -9.72 94.88 -10.25
N MET A 283 -9.37 94.35 -11.41
CA MET A 283 -8.79 93.01 -11.55
C MET A 283 -7.58 93.02 -12.49
N THR A 284 -6.58 92.20 -12.14
CA THR A 284 -5.41 91.96 -12.98
C THR A 284 -5.44 90.51 -13.48
N CYS A 285 -5.38 90.30 -14.79
CA CYS A 285 -5.37 88.96 -15.37
C CYS A 285 -4.05 88.24 -15.06
N SER A 286 -4.12 87.05 -14.45
CA SER A 286 -2.95 86.24 -14.12
C SER A 286 -2.17 85.70 -15.33
N ARG A 287 -2.77 85.68 -16.54
CA ARG A 287 -2.11 85.15 -17.75
C ARG A 287 -1.39 86.20 -18.59
N CYS A 288 -1.97 87.39 -18.74
CA CYS A 288 -1.39 88.45 -19.58
C CYS A 288 -1.13 89.75 -18.81
N ALA A 289 -1.34 89.77 -17.49
CA ALA A 289 -1.20 90.92 -16.63
C ALA A 289 -2.02 92.16 -17.09
N CYS A 290 -3.11 91.94 -17.85
CA CYS A 290 -4.07 92.99 -18.23
C CYS A 290 -4.73 93.53 -16.96
N GLU A 291 -4.70 94.85 -16.73
CA GLU A 291 -5.42 95.51 -15.63
C GLU A 291 -6.74 96.05 -16.19
N PHE A 292 -7.87 95.63 -15.61
CA PHE A 292 -9.18 95.94 -16.17
C PHE A 292 -10.27 96.01 -15.09
N CYS A 293 -11.38 96.68 -15.41
CA CYS A 293 -12.57 96.67 -14.55
C CYS A 293 -13.43 95.43 -14.84
N TYR A 294 -13.73 94.61 -13.83
CA TYR A 294 -14.61 93.44 -13.94
C TYR A 294 -16.07 93.80 -14.27
N GLY A 295 -16.51 95.02 -13.91
CA GLY A 295 -17.84 95.54 -14.22
C GLY A 295 -18.05 95.70 -15.72
N CYS A 296 -17.23 96.55 -16.34
CA CYS A 296 -17.38 96.99 -17.73
C CYS A 296 -16.36 96.44 -18.73
N LEU A 297 -15.42 95.60 -18.27
CA LEU A 297 -14.33 95.01 -19.07
C LEU A 297 -13.43 96.04 -19.77
N ALA A 298 -13.36 97.27 -19.25
CA ALA A 298 -12.46 98.31 -19.74
C ALA A 298 -11.02 97.99 -19.34
N ASN A 299 -10.11 97.97 -20.31
CA ASN A 299 -8.68 97.84 -20.10
C ASN A 299 -8.10 99.19 -19.66
N TYR A 300 -7.44 99.22 -18.50
CA TYR A 300 -6.91 100.46 -17.92
C TYR A 300 -5.75 101.04 -18.73
N ARG A 301 -5.05 100.21 -19.52
CA ARG A 301 -3.99 100.70 -20.41
C ARG A 301 -4.51 101.36 -21.68
N GLU A 302 -5.64 100.90 -22.19
CA GLU A 302 -6.24 101.44 -23.43
C GLU A 302 -7.20 102.60 -23.16
N ASN A 303 -7.69 102.72 -21.92
CA ASN A 303 -8.56 103.79 -21.48
C ASN A 303 -8.00 104.44 -20.19
N PRO A 304 -6.89 105.20 -20.29
CA PRO A 304 -6.21 105.79 -19.13
C PRO A 304 -7.02 106.89 -18.45
N ASP A 305 -7.82 107.65 -19.20
CA ASP A 305 -8.54 108.83 -18.71
C ASP A 305 -9.76 108.47 -17.85
N SER A 306 -10.56 107.51 -18.32
CA SER A 306 -11.81 107.14 -17.64
C SER A 306 -11.73 105.82 -16.86
N ARG A 307 -10.77 104.94 -17.17
CA ARG A 307 -10.55 103.59 -16.55
C ARG A 307 -11.78 102.66 -16.54
N HIS A 308 -12.91 103.14 -17.04
CA HIS A 308 -14.23 102.55 -17.08
C HIS A 308 -14.87 102.90 -18.43
N ARG A 309 -15.76 102.04 -18.95
CA ARG A 309 -16.64 102.42 -20.07
C ARG A 309 -17.77 103.30 -19.56
N GLU A 310 -18.36 104.11 -20.43
CA GLU A 310 -19.47 105.02 -20.12
C GLU A 310 -20.66 104.29 -19.47
N ASP A 311 -20.91 103.03 -19.85
CA ASP A 311 -21.97 102.19 -19.27
C ASP A 311 -21.62 101.57 -17.88
N CYS A 312 -20.47 101.92 -17.29
CA CYS A 312 -20.03 101.36 -16.01
C CYS A 312 -20.58 102.17 -14.83
N PRO A 313 -21.16 101.54 -13.79
CA PRO A 313 -21.63 102.25 -12.59
C PRO A 313 -20.56 103.02 -11.80
N SER A 314 -19.28 102.81 -12.14
CA SER A 314 -18.13 103.48 -11.53
C SER A 314 -17.47 104.50 -12.47
N TYR A 315 -18.05 104.72 -13.66
CA TYR A 315 -17.65 105.80 -14.54
C TYR A 315 -18.03 107.13 -13.87
N ARG A 316 -17.06 108.04 -13.80
CA ARG A 316 -17.25 109.42 -13.36
C ARG A 316 -16.81 110.31 -14.51
N SER A 317 -17.72 111.16 -15.00
CA SER A 317 -17.40 112.14 -16.04
C SER A 317 -16.43 113.20 -15.50
N ASP A 318 -15.69 113.84 -16.39
CA ASP A 318 -14.75 114.92 -16.05
C ASP A 318 -15.39 116.09 -15.27
N GLU A 319 -16.70 116.28 -15.40
CA GLU A 319 -17.43 117.39 -14.76
C GLU A 319 -17.56 117.27 -13.24
N GLU A 320 -17.38 116.08 -12.64
CA GLU A 320 -17.47 115.89 -11.17
C GLU A 320 -16.11 115.90 -10.45
N ARG A 321 -15.00 115.96 -11.18
CA ARG A 321 -13.63 115.78 -10.65
C ARG A 321 -12.95 117.06 -10.15
N ASP A 322 -13.47 118.24 -10.53
CA ASP A 322 -12.86 119.56 -10.24
C ASP A 322 -13.44 120.29 -9.00
N SER A 323 -14.33 119.67 -8.20
CA SER A 323 -15.00 120.34 -7.07
C SER A 323 -14.33 120.18 -5.69
N ALA A 324 -13.09 119.68 -5.60
CA ALA A 324 -12.51 119.24 -4.33
C ALA A 324 -11.38 120.08 -3.72
N TYR A 325 -10.93 121.20 -4.31
CA TYR A 325 -9.94 122.09 -3.67
C TYR A 325 -10.16 123.57 -4.01
N GLY A 326 -10.84 124.28 -3.11
CA GLY A 326 -10.99 125.75 -3.11
C GLY A 326 -11.63 126.23 -1.79
N ASP A 327 -10.89 127.12 -1.10
CA ASP A 327 -11.27 128.03 0.01
C ASP A 327 -11.65 127.48 1.40
N ASP A 328 -10.73 127.64 2.36
CA ASP A 328 -11.01 127.88 3.78
C ASP A 328 -10.31 129.20 4.18
N ASP A 329 -11.12 130.14 4.68
CA ASP A 329 -10.85 131.55 4.96
C ASP A 329 -10.52 131.82 6.45
N ASP A 330 -9.88 132.96 6.70
CA ASP A 330 -9.89 133.85 7.88
C ASP A 330 -9.52 133.43 9.34
N GLU A 331 -8.60 134.26 9.88
CA GLU A 331 -8.68 135.09 11.11
C GLU A 331 -9.03 134.48 12.49
N LEU A 332 -8.08 134.57 13.45
CA LEU A 332 -8.35 134.64 14.90
C LEU A 332 -7.30 135.55 15.60
N ASP A 333 -7.87 136.45 16.41
CA ASP A 333 -7.31 137.47 17.34
C ASP A 333 -6.21 136.94 18.30
#